data_AF-A0A2J4YNF1-F1
#
_entry.id   AF-A0A2J4YNF1-F1
#
_cell.length_a   1.000
_cell.length_b   1.000
_cell.length_c   1.000
_cell.angle_alpha   90.00
_cell.angle_beta   90.00
_cell.angle_gamma   90.00
#
_symmetry.space_group_name_H-M   'P 1'
#
loop_
_entity.id
_entity.type
_entity.pdbx_description
1 polymer ?
#
loop_
_entity_poly.entity_id
_entity_poly.type
_entity_poly.pdbx_seq_one_letter_code
_entity_poly.pdbx_strand_id
1 'polypeptide(L)'
;MSLWKKISLGVLIFLLLLLGTVGFLVGTTTGLHLVIKAADRWVPGLEIGKATGGWRDLTLENVRFEQPGVAVTAGQFHLGVKLRCLWDSSLCVNDISLRDIYVAIDTSKMPPAAPVEEEESGPLNLSTPYPVTLSRVALHNVNVKIDDTAVSVRDFSTGLNWQEKNLTLTPTSLQGLLIALPKVAKVAQEQVVEPKIDNPQPEEKPLGETMKDLFSKPVLPEMTDVH
;
A
#
# COMPACT_ATOMS: atom_id res chain seq x y z
N MET A 1 -54.68 -8.43 25.62
CA MET A 1 -53.79 -8.54 24.45
C MET A 1 -52.73 -9.60 24.73
N SER A 2 -52.67 -10.66 23.92
CA SER A 2 -51.69 -11.76 24.04
C SER A 2 -50.26 -11.21 24.14
N LEU A 3 -49.45 -11.73 25.08
CA LEU A 3 -48.04 -11.32 25.28
C LEU A 3 -47.24 -11.34 23.97
N TRP A 4 -47.56 -12.28 23.08
CA TRP A 4 -46.93 -12.40 21.76
C TRP A 4 -47.20 -11.20 20.84
N LYS A 5 -48.40 -10.61 20.91
CA LYS A 5 -48.71 -9.37 20.15
C LYS A 5 -47.93 -8.17 20.69
N LYS A 6 -47.67 -8.12 22.00
CA LYS A 6 -46.85 -7.06 22.63
C LYS A 6 -45.37 -7.20 22.27
N ILE A 7 -44.83 -8.42 22.28
CA ILE A 7 -43.45 -8.72 21.89
C ILE A 7 -43.24 -8.42 20.40
N SER A 8 -44.14 -8.90 19.53
CA SER A 8 -44.08 -8.63 18.08
C SER A 8 -44.16 -7.13 17.77
N LEU A 9 -45.02 -6.38 18.47
CA LEU A 9 -45.10 -4.92 18.32
C LEU A 9 -43.81 -4.23 18.79
N GLY A 10 -43.22 -4.68 19.91
CA GLY A 10 -41.93 -4.17 20.39
C GLY A 10 -40.79 -4.40 19.40
N VAL A 11 -40.69 -5.60 18.83
CA VAL A 11 -39.69 -5.92 17.79
C VAL A 11 -39.90 -5.08 16.54
N LEU A 12 -41.15 -4.88 16.09
CA LEU A 12 -41.46 -4.04 14.94
C LEU A 12 -41.03 -2.58 15.16
N ILE A 13 -41.35 -2.01 16.31
CA ILE A 13 -40.95 -0.63 16.67
C ILE A 13 -39.44 -0.51 16.71
N PHE A 14 -38.75 -1.49 17.31
CA PHE A 14 -37.29 -1.51 17.35
C PHE A 14 -36.68 -1.57 15.95
N LEU A 15 -37.21 -2.42 15.06
CA LEU A 15 -36.75 -2.54 13.67
C LEU A 15 -36.94 -1.22 12.92
N LEU A 16 -38.11 -0.58 13.05
CA LEU A 16 -38.38 0.71 12.42
C LEU A 16 -37.46 1.81 12.95
N LEU A 17 -37.20 1.83 14.25
CA LEU A 17 -36.26 2.76 14.87
C LEU A 17 -34.84 2.52 14.34
N LEU A 18 -34.41 1.27 14.24
CA LEU A 18 -33.10 0.89 13.71
C LEU A 18 -32.96 1.34 12.25
N LEU A 19 -33.93 1.02 11.39
CA LEU A 19 -33.94 1.49 9.99
C LEU A 19 -33.95 3.01 9.89
N GLY A 20 -34.69 3.70 10.76
CA GLY A 20 -34.69 5.15 10.85
C GLY A 20 -33.31 5.72 11.23
N THR A 21 -32.64 5.12 12.21
CA THR A 21 -31.28 5.54 12.60
C THR A 21 -30.24 5.28 11.51
N VAL A 22 -30.30 4.13 10.85
CA VAL A 22 -29.41 3.81 9.71
C VAL A 22 -29.68 4.78 8.55
N GLY A 23 -30.95 5.00 8.22
CA GLY A 23 -31.35 5.98 7.20
C GLY A 23 -30.90 7.40 7.54
N PHE A 24 -30.94 7.79 8.81
CA PHE A 24 -30.41 9.08 9.27
C PHE A 24 -28.88 9.16 9.12
N LEU A 25 -28.14 8.13 9.54
CA LEU A 25 -26.67 8.09 9.49
C LEU A 25 -26.14 8.11 8.05
N VAL A 26 -26.77 7.33 7.16
CA VAL A 26 -26.37 7.19 5.75
C VAL A 26 -27.00 8.27 4.86
N GLY A 27 -28.14 8.82 5.25
CA GLY A 27 -28.90 9.78 4.44
C GLY A 27 -28.60 11.25 4.74
N THR A 28 -28.08 11.58 5.92
CA THR A 28 -27.84 12.97 6.34
C THR A 28 -26.36 13.29 6.48
N THR A 29 -26.01 14.57 6.25
CA THR A 29 -24.65 15.07 6.49
C THR A 29 -24.29 15.01 7.96
N THR A 30 -25.20 15.40 8.86
CA THR A 30 -25.00 15.30 10.32
C THR A 30 -24.72 13.86 10.74
N GLY A 31 -25.48 12.91 10.20
CA GLY A 31 -25.27 11.48 10.41
C GLY A 31 -23.87 11.02 10.03
N LEU A 32 -23.40 11.40 8.84
CA LEU A 32 -22.03 11.12 8.39
C LEU A 32 -20.98 11.70 9.34
N HIS A 33 -21.11 12.98 9.73
CA HIS A 33 -20.13 13.60 10.63
C HIS A 33 -20.05 12.88 11.99
N LEU A 34 -21.17 12.36 12.49
CA LEU A 34 -21.18 11.52 13.69
C LEU A 34 -20.44 10.19 13.47
N VAL A 35 -20.63 9.53 12.32
CA VAL A 35 -19.91 8.29 11.97
C VAL A 35 -18.41 8.54 11.84
N ILE A 36 -18.01 9.59 11.14
CA ILE A 36 -16.60 9.94 10.95
C ILE A 36 -15.95 10.27 12.29
N LYS A 37 -16.60 11.06 13.14
CA LYS A 37 -16.10 11.34 14.49
C LYS A 37 -16.04 10.10 15.37
N ALA A 38 -16.96 9.15 15.18
CA ALA A 38 -16.90 7.87 15.89
C ALA A 38 -15.73 7.01 15.41
N ALA A 39 -15.31 7.11 14.15
CA ALA A 39 -14.23 6.30 13.56
C ALA A 39 -12.93 6.39 14.36
N ASP A 40 -12.57 7.55 14.90
CA ASP A 40 -11.41 7.75 15.78
C ASP A 40 -11.42 6.81 17.00
N ARG A 41 -12.60 6.43 17.50
CA ARG A 41 -12.74 5.48 18.62
C ARG A 41 -12.53 4.03 18.20
N TRP A 42 -12.88 3.70 16.96
CA TRP A 42 -12.81 2.35 16.40
C TRP A 42 -11.46 2.06 15.76
N VAL A 43 -10.75 3.09 15.31
CA VAL A 43 -9.42 3.00 14.69
C VAL A 43 -8.41 3.68 15.61
N PRO A 44 -7.70 2.92 16.47
CA PRO A 44 -6.68 3.48 17.35
C PRO A 44 -5.60 4.20 16.54
N GLY A 45 -5.29 5.43 16.95
CA GLY A 45 -4.27 6.26 16.31
C GLY A 45 -4.75 7.11 15.14
N LEU A 46 -6.02 6.97 14.71
CA LEU A 46 -6.62 7.85 13.71
C LEU A 46 -7.17 9.11 14.37
N GLU A 47 -6.80 10.27 13.83
CA GLU A 47 -7.37 11.56 14.18
C GLU A 47 -7.82 12.28 12.91
N ILE A 48 -9.06 12.77 12.90
CA ILE A 48 -9.60 13.53 11.77
C ILE A 48 -9.96 14.93 12.26
N GLY A 49 -9.23 15.95 11.79
CA GLY A 49 -9.42 17.33 12.27
C GLY A 49 -10.79 17.92 11.89
N LYS A 50 -11.15 17.86 10.61
CA LYS A 50 -12.44 18.38 10.13
C LYS A 50 -12.98 17.53 8.99
N ALA A 51 -14.26 17.22 9.06
CA ALA A 51 -15.01 16.65 7.95
C ALA A 51 -16.00 17.68 7.42
N THR A 52 -16.12 17.80 6.11
CA THR A 52 -17.06 18.70 5.42
C THR A 52 -17.78 17.94 4.31
N GLY A 53 -19.07 18.22 4.11
CA GLY A 53 -19.85 17.65 3.01
C GLY A 53 -20.71 16.45 3.42
N GLY A 54 -20.94 15.52 2.50
CA GLY A 54 -21.83 14.36 2.67
C GLY A 54 -21.28 13.11 1.99
N TRP A 55 -22.02 12.00 2.02
CA TRP A 55 -21.56 10.73 1.42
C TRP A 55 -21.29 10.78 -0.09
N ARG A 56 -21.82 11.79 -0.78
CA ARG A 56 -21.61 12.03 -2.21
C ARG A 56 -20.36 12.85 -2.50
N ASP A 57 -19.96 13.66 -1.54
CA ASP A 57 -18.91 14.65 -1.68
C ASP A 57 -18.35 14.93 -0.29
N LEU A 58 -17.34 14.15 0.10
CA LEU A 58 -16.75 14.16 1.41
C LEU A 58 -15.35 14.76 1.31
N THR A 59 -15.09 15.79 2.11
CA THR A 59 -13.75 16.34 2.28
C THR A 59 -13.33 16.22 3.73
N LEU A 60 -12.21 15.54 3.97
CA LEU A 60 -11.55 15.44 5.27
C LEU A 60 -10.29 16.31 5.25
N GLU A 61 -10.06 17.06 6.32
CA GLU A 61 -8.90 17.93 6.49
C GLU A 61 -8.15 17.54 7.76
N ASN A 62 -6.82 17.63 7.70
CA ASN A 62 -5.91 17.31 8.80
C ASN A 62 -6.14 15.89 9.34
N VAL A 63 -6.04 14.89 8.46
CA VAL A 63 -6.12 13.48 8.85
C VAL A 63 -4.73 13.03 9.32
N ARG A 64 -4.68 12.37 10.47
CA ARG A 64 -3.45 11.81 11.04
C ARG A 64 -3.70 10.38 11.45
N PHE A 65 -2.71 9.52 11.26
CA PHE A 65 -2.75 8.13 11.66
C PHE A 65 -1.40 7.73 12.22
N GLU A 66 -1.37 7.31 13.48
CA GLU A 66 -0.15 6.92 14.18
C GLU A 66 -0.26 5.53 14.80
N GLN A 67 0.71 4.68 14.45
CA GLN A 67 0.91 3.34 14.99
C GLN A 67 2.40 3.07 15.19
N PRO A 68 2.79 2.05 15.98
CA PRO A 68 4.19 1.69 16.15
C PRO A 68 4.88 1.44 14.80
N GLY A 69 5.83 2.32 14.45
CA GLY A 69 6.57 2.24 13.18
C GLY A 69 5.87 2.85 11.96
N VAL A 70 4.67 3.43 12.08
CA VAL A 70 3.97 4.07 10.96
C VAL A 70 3.30 5.36 11.41
N ALA A 71 3.68 6.47 10.78
CA ALA A 71 3.01 7.76 10.95
C ALA A 71 2.59 8.29 9.58
N VAL A 72 1.29 8.56 9.42
CA VAL A 72 0.72 9.10 8.19
C VAL A 72 0.01 10.41 8.52
N THR A 73 0.26 11.44 7.72
CA THR A 73 -0.48 12.70 7.80
C THR A 73 -0.96 13.08 6.40
N ALA A 74 -2.16 13.62 6.32
CA ALA A 74 -2.78 14.10 5.11
C ALA A 74 -3.42 15.46 5.35
N GLY A 75 -3.01 16.46 4.57
CA GLY A 75 -3.60 17.80 4.64
C GLY A 75 -5.07 17.78 4.23
N GLN A 76 -5.37 17.15 3.10
CA GLN A 76 -6.74 17.02 2.59
C GLN A 76 -6.96 15.69 1.87
N PHE A 77 -8.11 15.07 2.15
CA PHE A 77 -8.66 13.94 1.42
C PHE A 77 -10.04 14.32 0.89
N HIS A 78 -10.29 14.12 -0.39
CA HIS A 78 -11.56 14.42 -1.04
C HIS A 78 -12.07 13.20 -1.80
N LEU A 79 -13.36 12.93 -1.64
CA LEU A 79 -14.05 11.78 -2.22
C LEU A 79 -15.41 12.21 -2.78
N GLY A 80 -15.54 12.13 -4.12
CA GLY A 80 -16.77 12.39 -4.85
C GLY A 80 -17.39 11.11 -5.39
N VAL A 81 -18.51 10.66 -4.83
CA VAL A 81 -19.21 9.42 -5.23
C VAL A 81 -20.52 9.74 -5.96
N LYS A 82 -20.75 9.07 -7.08
CA LYS A 82 -22.00 9.17 -7.85
C LYS A 82 -22.97 8.06 -7.43
N LEU A 83 -23.72 8.31 -6.35
CA LEU A 83 -24.70 7.35 -5.79
C LEU A 83 -25.79 6.89 -6.78
N ARG A 84 -26.03 7.63 -7.87
CA ARG A 84 -26.97 7.21 -8.92
C ARG A 84 -26.56 5.87 -9.54
N CYS A 85 -25.26 5.60 -9.67
CA CYS A 85 -24.75 4.35 -10.24
C CYS A 85 -25.11 3.11 -9.41
N LEU A 86 -25.30 3.26 -8.08
CA LEU A 86 -25.69 2.14 -7.22
C LEU A 86 -27.09 1.60 -7.57
N TRP A 87 -27.96 2.44 -8.13
CA TRP A 87 -29.26 2.01 -8.65
C TRP A 87 -29.13 1.12 -9.89
N ASP A 88 -28.08 1.36 -10.68
CA ASP A 88 -27.72 0.58 -11.87
C ASP A 88 -26.73 -0.56 -11.54
N SER A 89 -26.61 -0.94 -10.26
CA SER A 89 -25.68 -1.96 -9.76
C SER A 89 -24.20 -1.73 -10.15
N SER A 90 -23.76 -0.47 -10.13
CA SER A 90 -22.36 -0.08 -10.42
C SER A 90 -21.82 0.93 -9.40
N LEU A 91 -20.51 0.92 -9.18
CA LEU A 91 -19.83 1.86 -8.29
C LEU A 91 -19.07 2.90 -9.12
N CYS A 92 -19.54 4.14 -9.08
CA CYS A 92 -18.90 5.26 -9.76
C CYS A 92 -18.34 6.26 -8.75
N VAL A 93 -17.03 6.47 -8.80
CA VAL A 93 -16.34 7.53 -8.06
C VAL A 93 -15.82 8.55 -9.07
N ASN A 94 -16.31 9.79 -8.96
CA ASN A 94 -15.94 10.87 -9.85
C ASN A 94 -14.53 11.38 -9.53
N ASP A 95 -14.21 11.54 -8.25
CA ASP A 95 -12.92 12.07 -7.79
C ASP A 95 -12.49 11.40 -6.50
N ILE A 96 -11.24 10.94 -6.46
CA ILE A 96 -10.51 10.65 -5.23
C ILE A 96 -9.26 11.52 -5.29
N SER A 97 -9.16 12.52 -4.42
CA SER A 97 -7.97 13.35 -4.37
C SER A 97 -7.36 13.47 -2.99
N LEU A 98 -6.04 13.35 -2.93
CA LEU A 98 -5.24 13.49 -1.73
C LEU A 98 -4.24 14.61 -1.92
N ARG A 99 -4.08 15.46 -0.91
CA ARG A 99 -3.13 16.56 -0.92
C ARG A 99 -2.29 16.57 0.35
N ASP A 100 -1.03 16.92 0.18
CA ASP A 100 -0.07 17.10 1.26
C ASP A 100 0.02 15.84 2.12
N ILE A 101 0.40 14.73 1.48
CA ILE A 101 0.55 13.43 2.13
C ILE A 101 1.99 13.29 2.60
N TYR A 102 2.17 13.02 3.88
CA TYR A 102 3.45 12.64 4.47
C TYR A 102 3.32 11.32 5.19
N VAL A 103 4.08 10.32 4.74
CA VAL A 103 4.14 8.97 5.31
C VAL A 103 5.56 8.75 5.83
N ALA A 104 5.69 8.39 7.10
CA ALA A 104 6.95 7.98 7.71
C ALA A 104 6.81 6.56 8.25
N ILE A 105 7.62 5.66 7.72
CA ILE A 105 7.67 4.25 8.07
C ILE A 105 9.02 3.97 8.69
N ASP A 106 9.01 3.40 9.89
CA ASP A 106 10.16 2.97 10.67
C ASP A 106 9.97 1.48 10.98
N THR A 107 10.60 0.64 10.17
CA THR A 107 10.44 -0.83 10.23
C THR A 107 10.95 -1.40 11.54
N SER A 108 11.90 -0.73 12.21
CA SER A 108 12.49 -1.18 13.48
C SER A 108 11.50 -1.17 14.65
N LYS A 109 10.43 -0.37 14.56
CA LYS A 109 9.40 -0.23 15.61
C LYS A 109 8.15 -1.05 15.32
N MET A 110 8.13 -1.81 14.23
CA MET A 110 6.99 -2.64 13.87
C MET A 110 6.92 -3.90 14.72
N PRO A 111 5.70 -4.42 15.00
CA PRO A 111 5.55 -5.74 15.58
C PRO A 111 6.15 -6.81 14.66
N PRO A 112 6.76 -7.88 15.21
CA PRO A 112 7.32 -8.97 14.41
C PRO A 112 6.28 -9.54 13.45
N ALA A 113 6.65 -9.72 12.18
CA ALA A 113 5.78 -10.35 11.20
C ALA A 113 5.45 -11.79 11.65
N ALA A 114 4.17 -12.15 11.59
CA ALA A 114 3.78 -13.56 11.70
C ALA A 114 4.40 -14.34 10.52
N PRO A 115 4.85 -15.59 10.70
CA PRO A 115 5.28 -16.42 9.59
C PRO A 115 4.13 -16.57 8.60
N VAL A 116 4.30 -16.04 7.40
CA VAL A 116 3.34 -16.19 6.31
C VAL A 116 3.73 -17.47 5.58
N GLU A 117 2.82 -18.45 5.50
CA GLU A 117 2.98 -19.53 4.52
C GLU A 117 2.97 -18.87 3.14
N GLU A 118 4.05 -19.05 2.38
CA GLU A 118 4.12 -18.62 0.99
C GLU A 118 3.09 -19.44 0.20
N GLU A 119 1.85 -18.95 0.12
CA GLU A 119 0.91 -19.42 -0.89
C GLU A 119 1.53 -19.10 -2.25
N GLU A 120 1.80 -20.12 -3.06
CA GLU A 120 2.14 -19.95 -4.48
C GLU A 120 1.04 -19.10 -5.11
N SER A 121 1.33 -17.82 -5.26
CA SER A 121 0.43 -16.86 -5.88
C SER A 121 0.29 -17.26 -7.34
N GLY A 122 -0.75 -18.07 -7.62
CA GLY A 122 -1.17 -18.43 -8.96
C GLY A 122 -1.48 -17.17 -9.79
N PRO A 123 -1.81 -17.33 -11.09
CA PRO A 123 -2.08 -16.19 -11.96
C PRO A 123 -3.13 -15.26 -11.33
N LEU A 124 -2.80 -13.97 -11.28
CA LEU A 124 -3.59 -12.92 -10.62
C LEU A 124 -5.01 -12.87 -11.24
N ASN A 125 -5.96 -13.57 -10.62
CA ASN A 125 -7.35 -13.62 -11.04
C ASN A 125 -8.17 -12.58 -10.28
N LEU A 126 -7.96 -11.31 -10.63
CA LEU A 126 -8.75 -10.20 -10.10
C LEU A 126 -10.05 -10.07 -10.90
N SER A 127 -11.19 -10.27 -10.24
CA SER A 127 -12.51 -10.11 -10.86
C SER A 127 -13.45 -9.32 -9.94
N THR A 128 -14.18 -8.35 -10.50
CA THR A 128 -15.21 -7.62 -9.75
C THR A 128 -16.61 -8.11 -10.09
N PRO A 129 -17.48 -8.33 -9.08
CA PRO A 129 -18.87 -8.75 -9.32
C PRO A 129 -19.75 -7.63 -9.91
N TYR A 130 -19.38 -6.36 -9.66
CA TYR A 130 -20.06 -5.18 -10.18
C TYR A 130 -19.05 -4.26 -10.87
N PRO A 131 -19.46 -3.52 -11.92
CA PRO A 131 -18.58 -2.56 -12.56
C PRO A 131 -18.14 -1.45 -11.59
N VAL A 132 -16.84 -1.13 -11.62
CA VAL A 132 -16.25 -0.05 -10.81
C VAL A 132 -15.55 0.94 -11.74
N THR A 133 -15.94 2.21 -11.64
CA THR A 133 -15.32 3.29 -12.41
C THR A 133 -14.80 4.36 -11.45
N LEU A 134 -13.49 4.62 -11.50
CA LEU A 134 -12.86 5.80 -10.89
C LEU A 134 -12.50 6.77 -12.02
N SER A 135 -13.23 7.88 -12.14
CA SER A 135 -13.00 8.84 -13.22
C SER A 135 -11.69 9.61 -13.03
N ARG A 136 -11.37 9.98 -11.78
CA ARG A 136 -10.13 10.68 -11.43
C ARG A 136 -9.62 10.21 -10.07
N VAL A 137 -8.36 9.82 -10.04
CA VAL A 137 -7.57 9.60 -8.83
C VAL A 137 -6.38 10.54 -8.92
N ALA A 138 -6.27 11.48 -7.98
CA ALA A 138 -5.22 12.51 -8.00
C ALA A 138 -4.47 12.57 -6.67
N LEU A 139 -3.16 12.63 -6.74
CA LEU A 139 -2.30 12.83 -5.58
C LEU A 139 -1.47 14.09 -5.82
N HIS A 140 -1.44 14.98 -4.84
CA HIS A 140 -0.68 16.22 -4.88
C HIS A 140 0.24 16.31 -3.67
N ASN A 141 1.52 16.57 -3.91
CA ASN A 141 2.55 16.71 -2.88
C ASN A 141 2.60 15.51 -1.91
N VAL A 142 2.97 14.35 -2.45
CA VAL A 142 3.15 13.12 -1.67
C VAL A 142 4.62 12.96 -1.30
N ASN A 143 4.87 12.68 -0.04
CA ASN A 143 6.20 12.44 0.52
C ASN A 143 6.15 11.18 1.37
N VAL A 144 6.93 10.18 1.02
CA VAL A 144 7.00 8.90 1.68
C VAL A 144 8.43 8.68 2.11
N LYS A 145 8.66 8.47 3.40
CA LYS A 145 9.94 8.11 3.97
C LYS A 145 9.83 6.71 4.56
N ILE A 146 10.63 5.78 4.05
CA ILE A 146 10.72 4.40 4.53
C ILE A 146 12.15 4.21 4.99
N ASP A 147 12.35 4.15 6.31
CA ASP A 147 13.66 4.11 6.94
C ASP A 147 14.58 5.24 6.41
N ASP A 148 15.62 4.89 5.65
CA ASP A 148 16.57 5.82 5.01
C ASP A 148 16.25 6.16 3.54
N THR A 149 15.15 5.63 3.01
CA THR A 149 14.67 5.90 1.64
C THR A 149 13.60 6.98 1.66
N ALA A 150 13.74 8.00 0.81
CA ALA A 150 12.70 9.01 0.62
C ALA A 150 12.19 9.01 -0.82
N VAL A 151 10.87 8.98 -0.98
CA VAL A 151 10.17 9.05 -2.27
C VAL A 151 9.22 10.25 -2.21
N SER A 152 9.31 11.15 -3.19
CA SER A 152 8.41 12.30 -3.29
C SER A 152 7.79 12.36 -4.68
N VAL A 153 6.51 12.70 -4.76
CA VAL A 153 5.76 12.88 -6.01
C VAL A 153 5.02 14.20 -5.94
N ARG A 154 5.22 15.06 -6.94
CA ARG A 154 4.54 16.37 -6.97
C ARG A 154 3.09 16.23 -7.39
N ASP A 155 2.86 15.65 -8.56
CA ASP A 155 1.51 15.47 -9.11
C ASP A 155 1.41 14.08 -9.75
N PHE A 156 0.38 13.34 -9.33
CA PHE A 156 0.00 12.08 -9.95
C PHE A 156 -1.49 12.14 -10.26
N SER A 157 -1.88 11.74 -11.47
CA SER A 157 -3.29 11.65 -11.86
C SER A 157 -3.50 10.42 -12.72
N THR A 158 -4.55 9.67 -12.42
CA THR A 158 -4.97 8.49 -13.19
C THR A 158 -6.48 8.34 -13.08
N GLY A 159 -7.01 7.30 -13.70
CA GLY A 159 -8.38 6.84 -13.57
C GLY A 159 -8.42 5.38 -13.95
N LEU A 160 -9.47 4.67 -13.54
CA LEU A 160 -9.62 3.26 -13.84
C LEU A 160 -11.05 2.89 -14.12
N ASN A 161 -11.22 1.91 -14.98
CA ASN A 161 -12.49 1.25 -15.21
C ASN A 161 -12.27 -0.27 -15.13
N TRP A 162 -12.99 -0.91 -14.23
CA TRP A 162 -12.88 -2.32 -13.91
C TRP A 162 -14.23 -3.00 -14.10
N GLN A 163 -14.27 -3.97 -15.00
CA GLN A 163 -15.43 -4.80 -15.25
C GLN A 163 -15.00 -6.26 -15.42
N GLU A 164 -15.55 -7.15 -14.60
CA GLU A 164 -15.18 -8.57 -14.58
C GLU A 164 -13.65 -8.71 -14.43
N LYS A 165 -12.97 -9.27 -15.43
CA LYS A 165 -11.51 -9.42 -15.46
C LYS A 165 -10.77 -8.28 -16.19
N ASN A 166 -11.51 -7.35 -16.79
CA ASN A 166 -10.94 -6.25 -17.56
C ASN A 166 -10.72 -5.05 -16.65
N LEU A 167 -9.44 -4.77 -16.35
CA LEU A 167 -9.01 -3.55 -15.70
C LEU A 167 -8.35 -2.65 -16.76
N THR A 168 -8.97 -1.50 -17.01
CA THR A 168 -8.47 -0.48 -17.95
C THR A 168 -8.07 0.76 -17.18
N LEU A 169 -6.84 1.24 -17.41
CA LEU A 169 -6.36 2.50 -16.85
C LEU A 169 -6.57 3.61 -17.87
N THR A 170 -7.03 4.76 -17.40
CA THR A 170 -7.06 5.97 -18.21
C THR A 170 -5.65 6.58 -18.28
N PRO A 171 -5.39 7.55 -19.19
CA PRO A 171 -4.07 8.14 -19.32
C PRO A 171 -3.52 8.64 -17.98
N THR A 172 -2.41 8.03 -17.56
CA THR A 172 -1.77 8.30 -16.27
C THR A 172 -0.69 9.36 -16.45
N SER A 173 -0.70 10.37 -15.59
CA SER A 173 0.32 11.41 -15.53
C SER A 173 1.04 11.33 -14.19
N LEU A 174 2.37 11.35 -14.24
CA LEU A 174 3.23 11.35 -13.07
C LEU A 174 4.31 12.42 -13.28
N GLN A 175 4.39 13.37 -12.35
CA GLN A 175 5.24 14.53 -12.46
C GLN A 175 6.01 14.75 -11.16
N GLY A 176 7.30 15.05 -11.30
CA GLY A 176 8.16 15.36 -10.17
C GLY A 176 8.37 14.19 -9.21
N LEU A 177 8.50 12.96 -9.72
CA LEU A 177 8.94 11.82 -8.92
C LEU A 177 10.43 11.97 -8.58
N LEU A 178 10.74 11.89 -7.29
CA LEU A 178 12.08 11.92 -6.74
C LEU A 178 12.23 10.70 -5.83
N ILE A 179 13.34 9.98 -5.98
CA ILE A 179 13.67 8.83 -5.15
C ILE A 179 15.09 9.06 -4.63
N ALA A 180 15.24 9.17 -3.32
CA ALA A 180 16.51 9.23 -2.62
C ALA A 180 16.74 7.87 -1.96
N LEU A 181 17.71 7.13 -2.49
CA LEU A 181 18.10 5.82 -1.98
C LEU A 181 19.09 5.96 -0.81
N PRO A 182 19.09 5.01 0.13
CA PRO A 182 20.08 4.97 1.19
C PRO A 182 21.48 4.84 0.59
N LYS A 183 22.47 5.49 1.20
CA LYS A 183 23.86 5.32 0.81
C LYS A 183 24.24 3.86 1.08
N VAL A 184 24.55 3.10 0.03
CA VAL A 184 25.10 1.74 0.09
C VAL A 184 26.50 1.83 0.69
N ALA A 185 26.60 2.01 2.00
CA ALA A 185 27.87 2.24 2.69
C ALA A 185 28.35 1.01 3.48
N LYS A 186 27.59 -0.09 3.53
CA LYS A 186 27.96 -1.26 4.37
C LYS A 186 28.12 -2.61 3.69
N VAL A 187 27.63 -2.85 2.48
CA VAL A 187 27.75 -4.19 1.84
C VAL A 187 28.90 -4.26 0.83
N ALA A 188 29.34 -3.13 0.28
CA ALA A 188 30.44 -3.11 -0.68
C ALA A 188 31.85 -3.08 -0.05
N GLN A 189 31.96 -2.98 1.29
CA GLN A 189 33.26 -2.89 1.97
C GLN A 189 33.76 -4.20 2.61
N GLU A 190 32.92 -5.25 2.71
CA GLU A 190 33.37 -6.56 3.21
C GLU A 190 33.88 -7.51 2.12
N GLN A 191 33.80 -7.13 0.83
CA GLN A 191 34.39 -7.90 -0.28
C GLN A 191 35.42 -7.12 -1.10
N VAL A 192 35.89 -5.96 -0.62
CA VAL A 192 37.21 -5.49 -1.04
C VAL A 192 38.22 -6.23 -0.17
N VAL A 193 38.51 -7.46 -0.56
CA VAL A 193 39.79 -8.08 -0.22
C VAL A 193 40.84 -7.07 -0.67
N GLU A 194 41.51 -6.43 0.29
CA GLU A 194 42.68 -5.60 -0.02
C GLU A 194 43.57 -6.39 -0.99
N PRO A 195 43.98 -5.80 -2.13
CA PRO A 195 44.99 -6.44 -2.94
C PRO A 195 46.21 -6.65 -2.04
N LYS A 196 46.53 -7.91 -1.72
CA LYS A 196 47.76 -8.36 -1.04
C LYS A 196 49.01 -8.08 -1.92
N ILE A 197 49.14 -6.86 -2.44
CA ILE A 197 50.25 -6.45 -3.30
C ILE A 197 51.40 -5.88 -2.47
N ASP A 198 51.16 -5.42 -1.23
CA ASP A 198 52.17 -4.66 -0.47
C ASP A 198 52.90 -5.42 0.65
N ASN A 199 52.65 -6.73 0.85
CA ASN A 199 53.50 -7.51 1.77
C ASN A 199 53.47 -9.02 1.46
N PRO A 200 54.37 -9.55 0.62
CA PRO A 200 54.42 -10.98 0.35
C PRO A 200 54.89 -11.71 1.61
N GLN A 201 54.12 -12.71 2.05
CA GLN A 201 54.61 -13.63 3.08
C GLN A 201 55.74 -14.49 2.49
N PRO A 202 56.83 -14.77 3.24
CA PRO A 202 58.05 -15.39 2.69
C PRO A 202 57.90 -16.83 2.15
N GLU A 203 56.71 -17.43 2.20
CA GLU A 203 56.49 -18.87 1.95
C GLU A 203 55.50 -19.18 0.82
N GLU A 204 55.01 -18.19 0.07
CA GLU A 204 54.17 -18.45 -1.11
C GLU A 204 55.06 -18.73 -2.34
N LYS A 205 54.90 -19.93 -2.94
CA LYS A 205 55.57 -20.28 -4.20
C LYS A 205 55.23 -19.24 -5.27
N PRO A 206 56.20 -18.76 -6.04
CA PRO A 206 55.97 -17.72 -7.03
C PRO A 206 54.90 -18.18 -8.03
N LEU A 207 54.00 -17.26 -8.41
CA LEU A 207 52.85 -17.51 -9.29
C LEU A 207 53.24 -18.27 -10.58
N GLY A 208 54.45 -18.03 -11.09
CA GLY A 208 54.99 -18.75 -12.25
C GLY A 208 55.19 -20.25 -12.03
N GLU A 209 55.58 -20.68 -10.83
CA GLU A 209 55.67 -22.11 -10.49
C GLU A 209 54.28 -22.72 -10.33
N THR A 210 53.32 -21.99 -9.75
CA THR A 210 51.94 -22.46 -9.59
C THR A 210 51.26 -22.65 -10.94
N MET A 211 51.45 -21.72 -11.87
CA MET A 211 50.93 -21.86 -13.24
C MET A 211 51.58 -23.04 -13.95
N LYS A 212 52.90 -23.23 -13.80
CA LYS A 212 53.62 -24.35 -14.43
C LYS A 212 53.11 -25.70 -13.92
N ASP A 213 52.86 -25.81 -12.62
CA ASP A 213 52.37 -27.04 -11.97
C ASP A 213 50.92 -27.37 -12.39
N LEU A 214 50.07 -26.33 -12.55
CA LEU A 214 48.69 -26.44 -13.04
C LEU A 214 48.62 -26.95 -14.47
N PHE A 215 49.52 -26.51 -15.35
CA PHE A 215 49.54 -26.91 -16.76
C PHE A 215 50.37 -28.17 -17.04
N SER A 216 51.12 -28.69 -16.07
CA SER A 216 51.79 -29.99 -16.18
C SER A 216 50.86 -31.20 -16.02
N LYS A 217 49.62 -30.99 -15.56
CA LYS A 217 48.58 -32.02 -15.62
C LYS A 217 47.78 -31.87 -16.92
N PRO A 218 47.54 -32.95 -17.67
CA PRO A 218 46.69 -32.88 -18.86
C PRO A 218 45.31 -32.36 -18.45
N VAL A 219 44.89 -31.26 -19.07
CA VAL A 219 43.64 -30.53 -18.74
C VAL A 219 42.40 -31.34 -19.14
N LEU A 220 42.59 -32.36 -19.97
CA LEU A 220 41.54 -33.25 -20.43
C LEU A 220 41.75 -34.64 -19.82
N PRO A 221 40.73 -35.27 -19.22
CA PRO A 221 40.80 -36.69 -18.89
C PRO A 221 40.99 -37.51 -20.17
N GLU A 222 41.84 -38.55 -20.12
CA GLU A 222 42.02 -39.46 -21.23
C GLU A 222 40.66 -40.04 -21.66
N MET A 223 40.29 -39.83 -22.92
CA MET A 223 39.10 -40.45 -23.47
C MET A 223 39.39 -41.94 -23.63
N THR A 224 38.73 -42.78 -22.84
CA THR A 224 38.71 -44.22 -23.05
C THR A 224 38.19 -44.52 -24.44
N ASP A 225 39.03 -45.14 -25.28
CA ASP A 225 38.63 -45.70 -26.57
C ASP A 225 37.52 -46.72 -26.36
N VAL A 226 36.34 -46.42 -26.91
CA VAL A 226 35.23 -47.36 -26.98
C VAL A 226 35.48 -48.24 -28.20
N HIS A 227 35.87 -49.50 -27.96
CA HIS A 227 35.91 -50.56 -28.97
C HIS A 227 34.65 -51.42 -28.88
#